data_AF-A0A9N7Z731-F1
#
_entry.id   AF-A0A9N7Z731-F1
#
_cell.length_a   1.000
_cell.length_b   1.000
_cell.length_c   1.000
_cell.angle_alpha   90.00
_cell.angle_beta   90.00
_cell.angle_gamma   90.00
#
_symmetry.space_group_name_H-M   'P 1'
#
loop_
_entity.id
_entity.type
_entity.pdbx_description
1 polymer ?
#
loop_
_entity_poly.entity_id
_entity_poly.type
_entity_poly.pdbx_seq_one_letter_code
_entity_poly.pdbx_strand_id
1 'polypeptide(L)' 'MCYDTCGTSKSDCDALFRSCLLDICSDLRRSLGFVSQVQACDSMADVLHNTVGTLGCRPYMNSQRAACVCVDEERDEL' A
#
# COMPACT_ATOMS: atom_id res chain seq x y z
N MET A 1 5.11 -5.25 6.76
CA MET A 1 3.76 -5.02 6.24
C MET A 1 3.24 -3.73 6.85
N CYS A 2 2.67 -2.82 6.05
CA CYS A 2 2.35 -1.46 6.53
C CYS A 2 1.18 -1.47 7.52
N TYR A 3 0.01 -1.98 7.13
CA TYR A 3 -1.17 -2.07 8.01
C TYR A 3 -0.96 -2.87 9.30
N ASP A 4 0.04 -3.76 9.35
CA ASP A 4 0.36 -4.57 10.55
C ASP A 4 1.38 -3.90 11.47
N THR A 5 1.77 -2.66 11.19
CA THR A 5 2.61 -1.84 12.07
C THR A 5 1.71 -0.83 12.78
N CYS A 6 1.64 -0.91 14.11
CA CYS A 6 0.75 -0.08 14.89
C CYS A 6 1.14 1.40 14.79
N GLY A 7 0.14 2.27 14.70
CA GLY A 7 0.33 3.71 14.61
C GLY A 7 0.65 4.23 13.20
N THR A 8 0.85 3.34 12.21
CA THR A 8 1.04 3.79 10.82
C THR A 8 -0.25 4.36 10.25
N SER A 9 -0.16 5.49 9.55
CA SER A 9 -1.30 6.10 8.86
C SER A 9 -1.84 5.20 7.74
N LYS A 10 -3.17 5.02 7.70
CA LYS A 10 -3.85 4.32 6.61
C LYS A 10 -3.54 4.94 5.25
N SER A 11 -3.58 6.27 5.13
CA SER A 11 -3.34 6.97 3.86
C SER A 11 -1.93 6.73 3.35
N ASP A 12 -0.96 6.70 4.26
CA ASP A 12 0.45 6.53 3.91
C ASP A 12 0.69 5.09 3.45
N CYS A 13 0.07 4.13 4.12
CA CYS A 13 0.09 2.74 3.69
C CYS A 13 -0.60 2.52 2.33
N ASP A 14 -1.72 3.20 2.07
CA ASP A 14 -2.43 3.10 0.79
C ASP A 14 -1.63 3.74 -0.35
N ALA A 15 -0.95 4.85 -0.08
CA ALA A 15 -0.05 5.51 -1.02
C ALA A 15 1.17 4.64 -1.33
N LEU A 16 1.77 4.03 -0.29
CA LEU A 16 2.87 3.07 -0.44
C LEU A 16 2.44 1.86 -1.27
N PHE A 17 1.23 1.33 -1.02
CA PHE A 17 0.67 0.23 -1.80
C PHE A 17 0.52 0.60 -3.28
N ARG A 18 0.03 1.81 -3.57
CA ARG A 18 -0.08 2.31 -4.96
C ARG A 18 1.29 2.39 -5.62
N SER A 19 2.27 3.00 -4.96
CA SER A 19 3.64 3.09 -5.49
C SER A 19 4.24 1.72 -5.76
N CYS A 20 4.07 0.77 -4.84
CA CYS A 20 4.55 -0.60 -4.99
C CYS A 20 3.97 -1.28 -6.24
N LEU A 21 2.67 -1.11 -6.51
CA LEU A 21 2.04 -1.65 -7.72
C LEU A 21 2.59 -1.00 -9.00
N LEU A 22 2.80 0.33 -9.00
CA LEU A 22 3.34 1.05 -10.16
C LEU A 22 4.82 0.72 -10.42
N ASP A 23 5.60 0.47 -9.37
CA ASP A 23 7.00 0.05 -9.51
C ASP A 23 7.10 -1.29 -10.24
N ILE A 24 6.19 -2.24 -9.94
CA ILE A 24 6.08 -3.52 -10.66
C ILE A 24 5.79 -3.27 -12.14
N CYS A 25 4.86 -2.37 -12.46
CA CYS A 25 4.54 -2.01 -13.85
C CYS A 25 5.73 -1.35 -14.58
N SER A 26 6.50 -0.53 -13.87
CA SER A 26 7.73 0.08 -14.38
C SER A 26 8.82 -0.96 -14.67
N ASP A 27 8.98 -1.96 -13.81
CA ASP A 27 9.94 -3.04 -14.01
C ASP A 27 9.51 -4.00 -15.13
N LEU A 28 8.20 -4.24 -15.29
CA LEU A 28 7.65 -4.98 -16.43
C LEU A 28 7.95 -4.26 -17.75
N ARG A 29 7.78 -2.94 -17.79
CA ARG A 29 8.12 -2.10 -18.95
C ARG A 29 9.58 -2.27 -19.34
N ARG A 30 10.49 -2.21 -18.35
CA ARG A 30 11.94 -2.35 -18.56
C ARG A 30 12.30 -3.75 -19.06
N SER A 31 11.68 -4.78 -18.51
CA SER A 31 12.03 -6.18 -18.78
C SER A 31 11.53 -6.66 -20.14
N LEU A 32 10.32 -6.25 -20.54
CA LEU A 32 9.67 -6.79 -21.74
C LEU A 32 9.67 -5.85 -22.94
N GLY A 33 9.90 -4.54 -22.76
CA GLY A 33 9.92 -3.56 -23.85
C GLY A 33 8.58 -3.34 -24.56
N PHE A 34 7.49 -3.98 -24.10
CA PHE A 34 6.15 -3.84 -24.68
C PHE A 34 5.34 -2.76 -23.95
N VAL A 35 5.09 -1.63 -24.62
CA VAL A 35 4.31 -0.51 -24.06
C VAL A 35 2.85 -0.91 -23.77
N SER A 36 2.25 -1.81 -24.56
CA SER A 36 0.85 -2.20 -24.42
C SER A 36 0.55 -3.01 -23.14
N GLN A 37 1.49 -3.84 -22.68
CA GLN A 37 1.33 -4.61 -21.43
C GLN A 37 1.43 -3.72 -20.19
N VAL A 38 2.17 -2.62 -20.28
CA VAL A 38 2.33 -1.65 -19.19
C VAL A 38 1.02 -0.93 -18.91
N GLN A 39 0.30 -0.52 -19.95
CA GLN A 39 -1.00 0.14 -19.78
C GLN A 39 -2.03 -0.77 -19.08
N ALA A 40 -2.02 -2.08 -19.38
CA ALA A 40 -2.85 -3.05 -18.69
C ALA A 40 -2.42 -3.21 -17.22
N CYS A 41 -1.12 -3.22 -16.95
CA CYS A 41 -0.58 -3.25 -15.59
C CYS A 41 -1.00 -2.01 -14.78
N ASP A 42 -0.81 -0.81 -15.33
CA ASP A 42 -1.19 0.45 -14.67
C ASP A 42 -2.69 0.46 -14.34
N SER A 43 -3.53 -0.01 -15.27
CA SER A 43 -4.98 -0.11 -15.05
C SER A 43 -5.33 -1.09 -13.92
N MET A 44 -4.64 -2.24 -13.86
CA MET A 44 -4.82 -3.19 -12.76
C MET A 44 -4.32 -2.64 -11.43
N ALA A 45 -3.21 -1.91 -11.43
CA ALA A 45 -2.67 -1.26 -10.24
C ALA A 45 -3.68 -0.27 -9.64
N ASP A 46 -4.30 0.56 -10.48
CA ASP A 46 -5.34 1.49 -10.03
C ASP A 46 -6.59 0.75 -9.52
N VAL A 47 -7.04 -0.32 -10.17
CA VAL A 47 -8.18 -1.14 -9.69
C VAL A 47 -7.88 -1.75 -8.31
N LEU A 48 -6.69 -2.31 -8.12
CA LEU A 48 -6.28 -2.89 -6.84
C LEU A 48 -6.23 -1.82 -5.74
N HIS A 49 -5.60 -0.68 -6.01
CA HIS A 49 -5.54 0.43 -5.05
C HIS A 49 -6.93 0.94 -4.68
N ASN A 50 -7.79 1.20 -5.66
CA ASN A 50 -9.16 1.66 -5.44
C ASN A 50 -9.99 0.64 -4.65
N THR A 51 -9.77 -0.66 -4.87
CA THR A 51 -10.46 -1.72 -4.12
C THR A 51 -10.20 -1.60 -2.62
N VAL A 52 -8.94 -1.42 -2.21
CA VAL A 52 -8.60 -1.26 -0.79
C VAL A 52 -9.23 0.00 -0.19
N GLY A 53 -9.34 1.08 -0.97
CA GLY A 53 -10.05 2.29 -0.58
C GLY A 53 -11.57 2.08 -0.40
N THR A 54 -12.19 1.31 -1.31
CA THR A 54 -13.65 1.14 -1.37
C THR A 54 -14.18 0.14 -0.34
N LEU A 55 -13.36 -0.82 0.11
CA LEU A 55 -13.71 -1.78 1.16
C LEU A 55 -13.85 -1.14 2.56
N GLY A 56 -13.55 0.15 2.69
CA GLY A 56 -13.64 0.91 3.93
C GLY A 56 -12.46 0.66 4.87
N CYS A 57 -12.58 1.10 6.13
CA CYS A 57 -11.48 1.07 7.09
C CYS A 57 -11.35 -0.26 7.86
N ARG A 58 -12.31 -1.17 7.77
CA ARG A 58 -12.33 -2.39 8.60
C ARG A 58 -11.10 -3.29 8.43
N PRO A 59 -10.57 -3.53 7.21
CA PRO A 59 -9.33 -4.30 7.04
C PRO A 59 -8.14 -3.67 7.75
N TYR A 60 -7.96 -2.35 7.58
CA TYR A 60 -6.93 -1.57 8.27
C TYR A 60 -7.08 -1.67 9.80
N MET A 61 -8.27 -1.42 10.33
CA MET A 61 -8.52 -1.44 11.78
C MET A 61 -8.30 -2.82 12.40
N ASN A 62 -8.67 -3.89 11.68
CA ASN A 62 -8.43 -5.26 12.15
C ASN A 62 -6.92 -5.56 12.20
N SER A 63 -6.17 -5.12 11.19
CA SER A 63 -4.71 -5.30 11.14
C SER A 63 -4.01 -4.53 12.26
N GLN A 64 -4.41 -3.27 12.49
CA GLN A 64 -3.90 -2.44 13.59
C GLN A 64 -4.17 -3.05 14.97
N ARG A 65 -5.35 -3.65 15.18
CA ARG A 65 -5.66 -4.35 16.44
C ARG A 65 -4.83 -5.62 16.66
N ALA A 66 -4.38 -6.26 15.59
CA ALA A 66 -3.58 -7.47 15.62
C ALA A 66 -2.07 -7.19 15.52
N ALA A 67 -1.66 -5.93 15.33
CA ALA A 67 -0.27 -5.54 15.12
C ALA A 67 0.60 -5.92 16.32
N CYS A 68 1.72 -6.61 16.05
CA CYS A 68 2.73 -6.95 17.06
C CYS A 68 3.94 -6.00 17.05
N VAL A 69 4.07 -5.17 16.01
CA VAL A 69 5.14 -4.17 15.86
C VAL A 69 4.48 -2.80 15.96
N CYS A 70 5.03 -1.91 16.78
CA CYS A 70 4.55 -0.54 16.94
C CYS A 70 5.65 0.44 16.57
N VAL A 71 5.26 1.59 16.03
CA VAL A 71 6.14 2.76 16.05
C VAL A 71 6.25 3.18 17.51
N ASP A 72 7.47 3.15 18.08
CA ASP A 72 7.69 3.69 19.41
C ASP A 72 7.30 5.18 19.36
N GLU A 73 6.29 5.59 20.13
CA GLU A 73 6.10 7.00 20.42
C GLU A 73 7.33 7.40 21.23
N GLU A 74 8.09 8.41 20.77
CA GLU A 74 8.94 9.17 21.69
C GLU A 74 8.01 9.64 22.81
N ARG A 75 8.03 8.93 23.94
CA ARG A 75 7.36 9.37 25.16
C ARG A 75 8.01 10.70 25.50
N ASP A 76 7.34 11.80 25.18
CA ASP A 76 7.60 13.09 25.82
C ASP A 76 7.37 12.87 27.33
N GLU A 77 8.45 12.58 28.05
CA GLU A 77 8.49 12.67 29.50
C GLU A 77 8.42 14.16 29.86
N LEU A 78 7.20 14.69 29.94
CA LEU A 78 6.88 16.02 30.49
C LEU A 78 6.42 15.90 31.95
#